data_AF-A0A7V3KNR9-F1
#
_entry.id   AF-A0A7V3KNR9-F1
#
_cell.length_a   1.000
_cell.length_b   1.000
_cell.length_c   1.000
_cell.angle_alpha   90.00
_cell.angle_beta   90.00
_cell.angle_gamma   90.00
#
_symmetry.space_group_name_H-M   'P 1'
#
loop_
_entity.id
_entity.type
_entity.pdbx_description
1 polymer ?
#
loop_
_entity_poly.entity_id
_entity_poly.type
_entity_poly.pdbx_seq_one_letter_code
_entity_poly.pdbx_strand_id
1 'polypeptide(L)'
;GSPEFYNFFNSNSPYDFVFNLSALKHVRSEKDPYTLMRMMRVNILNVEFLTELLPQRGSKRFFSVSTDKAVNPVNLMGASKRVMELLLISKMDNLRVSSARFVNVAFSEGSLLWGFLRRIEKDQPIAVPKGIKRYFITLDESALFCILTAILAESGEIFTMKLEKLRPVPLVDIAVRLLEFYGFEPFFTEDEKEAKSKVRELIKAKKWPIYLSPPDTTGEKELEELYSESEKVDHQRFKNLSVVLPDKSYADSISPQIIQGLKSLIERKNWTREEIIDLFKTYLPEFNHLDTGKFLDERM
;
A
#
# COMPACT_ATOMS: atom_id res chain seq x y z
N GLY A 1 -5.34 7.43 -17.50
CA GLY A 1 -6.61 8.07 -17.09
C GLY A 1 -7.75 7.60 -17.97
N SER A 2 -9.01 7.93 -17.63
CA SER A 2 -10.14 7.73 -18.54
C SER A 2 -10.29 8.91 -19.52
N PRO A 3 -11.02 8.76 -20.64
CA PRO A 3 -11.31 9.88 -21.53
C PRO A 3 -11.99 11.06 -20.83
N GLU A 4 -12.88 10.78 -19.86
CA GLU A 4 -13.57 11.81 -19.06
C GLU A 4 -12.59 12.60 -18.20
N PHE A 5 -11.63 11.91 -17.57
CA PHE A 5 -10.56 12.57 -16.82
C PHE A 5 -9.74 13.49 -17.72
N TYR A 6 -9.39 13.03 -18.94
CA TYR A 6 -8.62 13.85 -19.89
C TYR A 6 -9.38 15.12 -20.30
N ASN A 7 -10.67 15.00 -20.60
CA ASN A 7 -11.51 16.15 -20.94
C ASN A 7 -11.68 17.11 -19.77
N PHE A 8 -11.89 16.59 -18.56
CA PHE A 8 -11.89 17.40 -17.33
C PHE A 8 -10.56 18.12 -17.15
N PHE A 9 -9.44 17.42 -17.25
CA PHE A 9 -8.13 18.02 -17.01
C PHE A 9 -7.80 19.12 -18.03
N ASN A 10 -8.15 18.92 -19.30
CA ASN A 10 -7.88 19.89 -20.37
C ASN A 10 -8.82 21.09 -20.41
N SER A 11 -10.02 20.97 -19.83
CA SER A 11 -10.98 22.07 -19.78
C SER A 11 -10.74 23.03 -18.61
N ASN A 12 -9.80 22.71 -17.72
CA ASN A 12 -9.48 23.50 -16.54
C ASN A 12 -8.11 24.17 -16.65
N SER A 13 -7.90 25.20 -15.83
CA SER A 13 -6.59 25.83 -15.66
C SER A 13 -5.55 24.84 -15.12
N PRO A 14 -4.25 25.05 -15.42
CA PRO A 14 -3.17 24.23 -14.87
C PRO A 14 -3.19 24.13 -13.36
N TYR A 15 -2.88 22.93 -12.84
CA TYR A 15 -2.70 22.71 -11.41
C TYR A 15 -1.21 22.78 -11.06
N ASP A 16 -0.83 23.60 -10.09
CA ASP A 16 0.57 23.69 -9.62
C ASP A 16 1.03 22.39 -8.94
N PHE A 17 0.17 21.80 -8.12
CA PHE A 17 0.41 20.56 -7.38
C PHE A 17 -0.66 19.53 -7.72
N VAL A 18 -0.25 18.33 -8.07
CA VAL A 18 -1.15 17.21 -8.31
C VAL A 18 -0.80 16.06 -7.36
N PHE A 19 -1.78 15.66 -6.55
CA PHE A 19 -1.67 14.56 -5.59
C PHE A 19 -2.39 13.33 -6.16
N ASN A 20 -1.64 12.29 -6.49
CA ASN A 20 -2.18 10.98 -6.81
C ASN A 20 -2.27 10.09 -5.57
N LEU A 21 -3.44 10.08 -4.95
CA LEU A 21 -3.77 9.18 -3.83
C LEU A 21 -4.51 7.91 -4.29
N SER A 22 -4.68 7.71 -5.60
CA SER A 22 -5.41 6.57 -6.16
C SER A 22 -4.54 5.32 -6.21
N ALA A 23 -5.13 4.17 -5.85
CA ALA A 23 -4.46 2.87 -5.92
C ALA A 23 -5.46 1.71 -5.84
N LEU A 24 -5.09 0.58 -6.43
CA LEU A 24 -5.55 -0.72 -5.94
C LEU A 24 -4.51 -1.23 -4.93
N LYS A 25 -4.91 -1.26 -3.66
CA LYS A 25 -3.99 -1.42 -2.51
C LYS A 25 -4.05 -2.78 -1.81
N HIS A 26 -4.98 -3.65 -2.18
CA HIS A 26 -5.16 -4.93 -1.51
C HIS A 26 -4.39 -6.04 -2.24
N VAL A 27 -3.57 -6.80 -1.50
CA VAL A 27 -2.81 -7.95 -2.04
C VAL A 27 -3.73 -8.99 -2.71
N ARG A 28 -4.96 -9.19 -2.20
CA ARG A 28 -5.98 -10.05 -2.83
C ARG A 28 -6.38 -9.65 -4.25
N SER A 29 -6.01 -8.46 -4.72
CA SER A 29 -6.18 -8.07 -6.12
C SER A 29 -5.33 -8.91 -7.09
N GLU A 30 -4.41 -9.74 -6.58
CA GLU A 30 -3.60 -10.68 -7.35
C GLU A 30 -4.29 -12.00 -7.67
N LYS A 31 -5.47 -12.25 -7.10
CA LYS A 31 -6.17 -13.54 -7.17
C LYS A 31 -6.54 -14.00 -8.58
N ASP A 32 -6.74 -13.05 -9.49
CA ASP A 32 -7.16 -13.31 -10.86
C ASP A 32 -6.43 -12.36 -11.83
N PRO A 33 -6.16 -12.79 -13.08
CA PRO A 33 -5.36 -12.02 -14.03
C PRO A 33 -5.99 -10.68 -14.42
N TYR A 34 -7.31 -10.53 -14.30
CA TYR A 34 -8.03 -9.33 -14.72
C TYR A 34 -7.96 -8.23 -13.66
N THR A 35 -8.24 -8.58 -12.41
CA THR A 35 -8.06 -7.68 -11.26
C THR A 35 -6.59 -7.31 -11.10
N LEU A 36 -5.69 -8.27 -11.33
CA LEU A 36 -4.26 -8.03 -11.31
C LEU A 36 -3.85 -7.02 -12.40
N MET A 37 -4.27 -7.22 -13.64
CA MET A 37 -3.99 -6.24 -14.71
C MET A 37 -4.62 -4.88 -14.42
N ARG A 38 -5.82 -4.84 -13.82
CA ARG A 38 -6.42 -3.58 -13.35
C ARG A 38 -5.53 -2.89 -12.32
N MET A 39 -4.92 -3.63 -11.39
CA MET A 39 -3.96 -3.10 -10.43
C MET A 39 -2.72 -2.53 -11.13
N MET A 40 -2.16 -3.24 -12.13
CA MET A 40 -1.05 -2.72 -12.93
C MET A 40 -1.41 -1.42 -13.66
N ARG A 41 -2.60 -1.36 -14.27
CA ARG A 41 -3.09 -0.15 -14.96
C ARG A 41 -3.26 1.03 -14.00
N VAL A 42 -3.86 0.80 -12.83
CA VAL A 42 -4.12 1.87 -11.85
C VAL A 42 -2.83 2.35 -11.19
N ASN A 43 -1.98 1.42 -10.74
CA ASN A 43 -0.81 1.76 -9.93
C ASN A 43 0.37 2.23 -10.79
N ILE A 44 0.48 1.80 -12.05
CA ILE A 44 1.62 2.10 -12.94
C ILE A 44 1.19 2.93 -14.15
N LEU A 45 0.36 2.37 -15.05
CA LEU A 45 0.12 3.00 -16.36
C LEU A 45 -0.65 4.33 -16.26
N ASN A 46 -1.56 4.46 -15.28
CA ASN A 46 -2.21 5.74 -15.00
C ASN A 46 -1.22 6.78 -14.49
N VAL A 47 -0.22 6.36 -13.73
CA VAL A 47 0.84 7.25 -13.24
C VAL A 47 1.74 7.68 -14.40
N GLU A 48 2.10 6.77 -15.30
CA GLU A 48 2.89 7.09 -16.50
C GLU A 48 2.16 8.13 -17.36
N PHE A 49 0.88 7.90 -17.61
CA PHE A 49 0.05 8.83 -18.34
C PHE A 49 0.02 10.22 -17.68
N LEU A 50 -0.10 10.30 -16.36
CA LEU A 50 -0.10 11.57 -15.64
C LEU A 50 1.28 12.26 -15.72
N THR A 51 2.37 11.54 -15.51
CA THR A 51 3.71 12.14 -15.55
C THR A 51 4.10 12.62 -16.95
N GLU A 52 3.47 12.11 -18.00
CA GLU A 52 3.63 12.60 -19.38
C GLU A 52 2.73 13.81 -19.69
N LEU A 53 1.50 13.82 -19.16
CA LEU A 53 0.52 14.89 -19.42
C LEU A 53 0.83 16.17 -18.64
N LEU A 54 1.24 16.05 -17.37
CA LEU A 54 1.39 17.17 -16.44
C LEU A 54 2.39 18.25 -16.89
N PRO A 55 3.60 17.91 -17.38
CA PRO A 55 4.55 18.91 -17.86
C PRO A 55 4.01 19.76 -19.02
N GLN A 56 3.25 19.14 -19.92
CA GLN A 56 2.65 19.81 -21.09
C GLN A 56 1.59 20.86 -20.72
N ARG A 57 1.13 20.83 -19.47
CA ARG A 57 0.10 21.71 -18.93
C ARG A 57 0.69 22.73 -17.95
N GLY A 58 2.00 22.70 -17.68
CA GLY A 58 2.66 23.63 -16.76
C GLY A 58 2.48 23.28 -15.28
N SER A 59 2.07 22.04 -14.96
CA SER A 59 2.08 21.57 -13.58
C SER A 59 3.50 21.50 -13.04
N LYS A 60 3.68 21.94 -11.79
CA LYS A 60 5.01 22.09 -11.20
C LYS A 60 5.43 20.84 -10.43
N ARG A 61 4.49 20.23 -9.70
CA ARG A 61 4.78 19.14 -8.77
C ARG A 61 3.77 18.01 -8.86
N PHE A 62 4.27 16.78 -8.82
CA PHE A 62 3.47 15.58 -8.76
C PHE A 62 3.89 14.71 -7.59
N PHE A 63 2.92 14.34 -6.78
CA PHE A 63 3.11 13.45 -5.63
C PHE A 63 2.27 12.19 -5.81
N SER A 64 2.84 11.02 -5.50
CA SER A 64 2.10 9.75 -5.51
C SER A 64 2.42 8.93 -4.26
N VAL A 65 1.42 8.22 -3.74
CA VAL A 65 1.58 7.42 -2.50
C VAL A 65 2.17 6.05 -2.79
N SER A 66 3.23 5.70 -2.05
CA SER A 66 3.82 4.37 -1.98
C SER A 66 3.55 3.69 -0.62
N THR A 67 4.29 2.66 -0.26
CA THR A 67 4.07 1.80 0.92
C THR A 67 5.39 1.11 1.30
N ASP A 68 5.51 0.72 2.57
CA ASP A 68 6.51 -0.24 3.05
C ASP A 68 6.66 -1.48 2.13
N LYS A 69 5.57 -1.93 1.51
CA LYS A 69 5.56 -3.13 0.64
C LYS A 69 6.29 -2.94 -0.69
N ALA A 70 6.66 -1.70 -1.04
CA ALA A 70 7.48 -1.43 -2.22
C ALA A 70 8.95 -1.77 -2.00
N VAL A 71 9.41 -1.80 -0.75
CA VAL A 71 10.76 -2.26 -0.38
C VAL A 71 10.76 -3.78 -0.47
N ASN A 72 11.75 -4.41 -1.11
CA ASN A 72 11.87 -5.88 -1.23
C ASN A 72 10.50 -6.58 -1.43
N PRO A 73 9.79 -6.29 -2.53
CA PRO A 73 8.40 -6.67 -2.66
C PRO A 73 8.23 -8.19 -2.74
N VAL A 74 7.28 -8.71 -1.97
CA VAL A 74 6.92 -10.15 -1.95
C VAL A 74 5.59 -10.46 -2.64
N ASN A 75 4.90 -9.43 -3.11
CA ASN A 75 3.61 -9.50 -3.78
C ASN A 75 3.56 -8.44 -4.90
N LEU A 76 2.72 -8.65 -5.93
CA LEU A 76 2.60 -7.73 -7.06
C LEU A 76 1.99 -6.37 -6.68
N MET A 77 1.22 -6.28 -5.60
CA MET A 77 0.75 -4.99 -5.10
C MET A 77 1.94 -4.11 -4.70
N GLY A 78 2.84 -4.63 -3.86
CA GLY A 78 4.10 -3.99 -3.48
C GLY A 78 5.01 -3.75 -4.68
N ALA A 79 5.17 -4.75 -5.55
CA ALA A 79 5.98 -4.62 -6.76
C ALA A 79 5.45 -3.53 -7.69
N SER A 80 4.13 -3.38 -7.83
CA SER A 80 3.53 -2.31 -8.64
C SER A 80 3.84 -0.92 -8.08
N LYS A 81 3.91 -0.79 -6.76
CA LYS A 81 4.28 0.45 -6.08
C LYS A 81 5.78 0.73 -6.22
N ARG A 82 6.62 -0.30 -6.19
CA ARG A 82 8.05 -0.18 -6.50
C ARG A 82 8.28 0.31 -7.93
N VAL A 83 7.63 -0.28 -8.93
CA VAL A 83 7.72 0.17 -10.32
C VAL A 83 7.20 1.59 -10.49
N MET A 84 6.14 1.97 -9.76
CA MET A 84 5.65 3.34 -9.74
C MET A 84 6.68 4.32 -9.17
N GLU A 85 7.38 3.99 -8.08
CA GLU A 85 8.51 4.81 -7.58
C GLU A 85 9.61 4.99 -8.63
N LEU A 86 10.03 3.91 -9.28
CA LEU A 86 11.06 3.95 -10.32
C LEU A 86 10.60 4.78 -11.53
N LEU A 87 9.34 4.67 -11.92
CA LEU A 87 8.74 5.51 -12.97
C LEU A 87 8.75 7.00 -12.59
N LEU A 88 8.50 7.35 -11.33
CA LEU A 88 8.63 8.75 -10.90
C LEU A 88 10.08 9.22 -11.06
N ILE A 89 11.04 8.45 -10.56
CA ILE A 89 12.46 8.78 -10.64
C ILE A 89 12.90 8.92 -12.11
N SER A 90 12.46 8.06 -13.03
CA SER A 90 12.81 8.18 -14.45
C SER A 90 12.28 9.47 -15.10
N LYS A 91 11.18 10.03 -14.59
CA LYS A 91 10.55 11.27 -15.09
C LYS A 91 11.01 12.54 -14.35
N MET A 92 11.93 12.44 -13.38
CA MET A 92 12.31 13.52 -12.46
C MET A 92 12.89 14.80 -13.10
N ASP A 93 13.39 14.72 -14.34
CA ASP A 93 13.95 15.87 -15.08
C ASP A 93 12.87 16.73 -15.74
N ASN A 94 11.70 16.15 -16.03
CA ASN A 94 10.61 16.82 -16.74
C ASN A 94 9.52 17.34 -15.80
N LEU A 95 9.43 16.79 -14.60
CA LEU A 95 8.43 17.11 -13.59
C LEU A 95 9.04 16.93 -12.21
N ARG A 96 8.79 17.85 -11.28
CA ARG A 96 9.18 17.65 -9.89
C ARG A 96 8.29 16.58 -9.27
N VAL A 97 8.80 15.37 -9.21
CA VAL A 97 8.08 14.20 -8.71
C VAL A 97 8.54 13.84 -7.30
N SER A 98 7.65 13.32 -6.48
CA SER A 98 7.97 12.84 -5.14
C SER A 98 7.03 11.72 -4.71
N SER A 99 7.47 10.93 -3.73
CA SER A 99 6.67 9.85 -3.17
C SER A 99 6.89 9.74 -1.67
N ALA A 100 5.98 9.07 -0.97
CA ALA A 100 6.11 8.75 0.44
C ALA A 100 5.80 7.27 0.69
N ARG A 101 6.62 6.62 1.50
CA ARG A 101 6.37 5.26 2.00
C ARG A 101 5.77 5.34 3.40
N PHE A 102 4.61 4.72 3.54
CA PHE A 102 3.85 4.69 4.78
C PHE A 102 4.02 3.34 5.47
N VAL A 103 3.99 3.38 6.79
CA VAL A 103 3.55 2.27 7.63
C VAL A 103 2.02 2.18 7.59
N ASN A 104 1.39 1.38 8.46
CA ASN A 104 -0.06 1.25 8.45
C ASN A 104 -0.75 2.54 8.90
N VAL A 105 -1.78 2.95 8.16
CA VAL A 105 -2.68 4.03 8.60
C VAL A 105 -3.84 3.40 9.37
N ALA A 106 -3.95 3.71 10.66
CA ALA A 106 -4.94 3.14 11.55
C ALA A 106 -6.36 3.39 11.05
N PHE A 107 -7.19 2.34 11.05
CA PHE A 107 -8.60 2.37 10.62
C PHE A 107 -8.84 2.86 9.18
N SER A 108 -7.81 2.96 8.34
CA SER A 108 -7.97 3.27 6.92
C SER A 108 -8.87 2.23 6.23
N GLU A 109 -9.66 2.67 5.25
CA GLU A 109 -10.67 1.80 4.61
C GLU A 109 -10.09 0.48 4.10
N GLY A 110 -10.76 -0.62 4.41
CA GLY A 110 -10.33 -1.97 4.00
C GLY A 110 -9.08 -2.50 4.73
N SER A 111 -8.52 -1.78 5.70
CA SER A 111 -7.50 -2.33 6.61
C SER A 111 -8.12 -3.34 7.57
N LEU A 112 -7.27 -4.14 8.23
CA LEU A 112 -7.69 -5.06 9.28
C LEU A 112 -8.46 -4.33 10.41
N LEU A 113 -7.95 -3.17 10.85
CA LEU A 113 -8.58 -2.37 11.91
C LEU A 113 -9.94 -1.82 11.47
N TRP A 114 -10.08 -1.40 10.21
CA TRP A 114 -11.40 -1.06 9.65
C TRP A 114 -12.33 -2.28 9.63
N GLY A 115 -11.80 -3.46 9.35
CA GLY A 115 -12.53 -4.73 9.48
C GLY A 115 -13.01 -5.03 10.89
N PHE A 116 -12.33 -4.56 11.93
CA PHE A 116 -12.80 -4.68 13.32
C PHE A 116 -14.09 -3.88 13.52
N LEU A 117 -14.11 -2.62 13.05
CA LEU A 117 -15.30 -1.77 13.11
C LEU A 117 -16.48 -2.41 12.38
N ARG A 118 -16.26 -2.92 11.16
CA ARG A 118 -17.32 -3.58 10.38
C ARG A 118 -17.87 -4.85 11.03
N ARG A 119 -17.03 -5.58 11.77
CA ARG A 119 -17.44 -6.79 12.51
C ARG A 119 -18.26 -6.44 13.73
N ILE A 120 -17.87 -5.39 14.46
CA ILE A 120 -18.66 -4.85 15.58
C ILE A 120 -20.05 -4.41 15.10
N GLU A 121 -20.11 -3.64 14.01
CA GLU A 121 -21.38 -3.19 13.41
C GLU A 121 -22.31 -4.33 12.96
N LYS A 122 -21.77 -5.52 12.72
CA LYS A 122 -22.50 -6.69 12.21
C LYS A 122 -22.71 -7.77 13.27
N ASP A 123 -22.39 -7.51 14.53
CA ASP A 123 -22.40 -8.50 15.62
C ASP A 123 -21.61 -9.77 15.26
N GLN A 124 -20.43 -9.58 14.66
CA GLN A 124 -19.52 -10.65 14.24
C GLN A 124 -18.27 -10.70 15.13
N PRO A 125 -17.63 -11.87 15.28
CA PRO A 125 -16.36 -11.97 15.99
C PRO A 125 -15.27 -11.12 15.33
N ILE A 126 -14.28 -10.70 16.11
CA ILE A 126 -13.10 -10.01 15.60
C ILE A 126 -12.01 -11.05 15.34
N ALA A 127 -11.49 -11.14 14.10
CA ALA A 127 -10.33 -11.99 13.79
C ALA A 127 -9.03 -11.19 13.90
N VAL A 128 -8.08 -11.68 14.69
CA VAL A 128 -6.77 -11.05 14.91
C VAL A 128 -5.67 -12.07 14.64
N PRO A 129 -4.66 -11.77 13.81
CA PRO A 129 -3.47 -12.61 13.68
C PRO A 129 -2.67 -12.69 14.98
N LYS A 130 -2.38 -13.91 15.44
CA LYS A 130 -1.64 -14.13 16.69
C LYS A 130 -0.19 -13.69 16.55
N GLY A 131 0.32 -12.98 17.57
CA GLY A 131 1.74 -12.62 17.69
C GLY A 131 2.20 -11.49 16.76
N ILE A 132 1.31 -10.89 15.97
CA ILE A 132 1.68 -9.84 15.00
C ILE A 132 1.66 -8.45 15.66
N LYS A 133 2.74 -7.69 15.41
CA LYS A 133 2.87 -6.27 15.75
C LYS A 133 3.10 -5.46 14.48
N ARG A 134 2.60 -4.23 14.47
CA ARG A 134 2.64 -3.33 13.30
C ARG A 134 2.87 -1.89 13.76
N TYR A 135 3.48 -1.07 12.92
CA TYR A 135 3.56 0.37 13.18
C TYR A 135 2.32 1.05 12.64
N PHE A 136 1.80 2.02 13.39
CA PHE A 136 0.60 2.76 13.04
C PHE A 136 0.85 4.26 13.11
N ILE A 137 0.23 4.95 12.17
CA ILE A 137 -0.02 6.39 12.24
C ILE A 137 -1.51 6.66 12.09
N THR A 138 -1.93 7.83 12.55
CA THR A 138 -3.29 8.33 12.39
C THR A 138 -3.54 8.79 10.95
N LEU A 139 -4.82 8.98 10.61
CA LEU A 139 -5.20 9.52 9.32
C LEU A 139 -4.66 10.96 9.13
N ASP A 140 -4.72 11.78 10.17
CA ASP A 140 -4.22 13.17 10.13
C ASP A 140 -2.70 13.24 9.94
N GLU A 141 -1.95 12.38 10.64
CA GLU A 141 -0.49 12.26 10.44
C GLU A 141 -0.18 11.83 9.00
N SER A 142 -0.97 10.92 8.42
CA SER A 142 -0.77 10.48 7.03
C SER A 142 -1.04 11.60 6.02
N ALA A 143 -2.08 12.42 6.26
CA ALA A 143 -2.42 13.56 5.41
C ALA A 143 -1.33 14.65 5.49
N LEU A 144 -0.91 14.99 6.71
CA LEU A 144 0.18 15.94 6.93
C LEU A 144 1.47 15.45 6.27
N PHE A 145 1.77 14.16 6.38
CA PHE A 145 2.96 13.58 5.76
C PHE A 145 2.93 13.72 4.23
N CYS A 146 1.80 13.43 3.58
CA CYS A 146 1.63 13.63 2.13
C CYS A 146 1.92 15.08 1.71
N ILE A 147 1.34 16.05 2.43
CA ILE A 147 1.49 17.48 2.13
C ILE A 147 2.95 17.92 2.31
N LEU A 148 3.57 17.53 3.42
CA LEU A 148 4.97 17.86 3.71
C LEU A 148 5.90 17.29 2.64
N THR A 149 5.72 16.03 2.23
CA THR A 149 6.53 15.43 1.18
C THR A 149 6.37 16.18 -0.14
N ALA A 150 5.14 16.45 -0.58
CA ALA A 150 4.91 17.14 -1.86
C ALA A 150 5.56 18.54 -1.93
N ILE A 151 5.68 19.22 -0.78
CA ILE A 151 6.29 20.54 -0.66
C ILE A 151 7.82 20.46 -0.52
N LEU A 152 8.32 19.61 0.38
CA LEU A 152 9.71 19.62 0.83
C LEU A 152 10.63 18.70 0.02
N ALA A 153 10.10 17.65 -0.60
CA ALA A 153 10.91 16.71 -1.35
C ALA A 153 11.51 17.36 -2.60
N GLU A 154 12.79 17.13 -2.85
CA GLU A 154 13.39 17.37 -4.16
C GLU A 154 12.92 16.32 -5.17
N SER A 155 13.11 16.60 -6.46
CA SER A 155 12.61 15.71 -7.51
C SER A 155 13.20 14.30 -7.38
N GLY A 156 12.36 13.28 -7.46
CA GLY A 156 12.74 11.87 -7.35
C GLY A 156 12.92 11.36 -5.92
N GLU A 157 12.85 12.22 -4.90
CA GLU A 157 13.00 11.79 -3.51
C GLU A 157 11.76 11.04 -2.99
N ILE A 158 12.01 10.04 -2.14
CA ILE A 158 10.97 9.27 -1.46
C ILE A 158 11.11 9.47 0.04
N PHE A 159 10.09 10.05 0.67
CA PHE A 159 10.12 10.32 2.10
C PHE A 159 9.60 9.11 2.87
N THR A 160 10.20 8.87 4.04
CA THR A 160 9.77 7.82 4.97
C THR A 160 9.82 8.35 6.40
N MET A 161 9.03 7.75 7.29
CA MET A 161 9.12 8.06 8.73
C MET A 161 10.27 7.27 9.36
N LYS A 162 10.87 7.81 10.42
CA LYS A 162 11.86 7.08 11.21
C LYS A 162 11.16 6.05 12.11
N LEU A 163 11.35 4.75 11.84
CA LEU A 163 10.71 3.68 12.61
C LEU A 163 11.09 3.72 14.09
N GLU A 164 12.30 4.16 14.43
CA GLU A 164 12.76 4.34 15.80
C GLU A 164 12.03 5.46 16.57
N LYS A 165 11.26 6.30 15.86
CA LYS A 165 10.34 7.29 16.44
C LYS A 165 8.93 6.73 16.65
N LEU A 166 8.66 5.54 16.13
CA LEU A 166 7.39 4.85 16.27
C LEU A 166 7.57 3.64 17.20
N ARG A 167 6.45 3.17 17.77
CA ARG A 167 6.43 1.95 18.57
C ARG A 167 5.52 0.94 17.89
N PRO A 168 5.97 -0.30 17.62
CA PRO A 168 5.09 -1.31 17.05
C PRO A 168 4.05 -1.70 18.11
N VAL A 169 2.79 -1.77 17.69
CA VAL A 169 1.65 -2.09 18.55
C VAL A 169 1.15 -3.50 18.22
N PRO A 170 0.95 -4.38 19.22
CA PRO A 170 0.30 -5.67 19.00
C PRO A 170 -1.14 -5.48 18.49
N LEU A 171 -1.51 -6.20 17.42
CA LEU A 171 -2.86 -6.09 16.85
C LEU A 171 -3.95 -6.51 17.85
N VAL A 172 -3.63 -7.47 18.72
CA VAL A 172 -4.53 -7.93 19.78
C VAL A 172 -4.83 -6.82 20.79
N ASP A 173 -3.84 -6.01 21.16
CA ASP A 173 -4.02 -4.90 22.10
C ASP A 173 -4.97 -3.84 21.52
N ILE A 174 -4.89 -3.60 20.20
CA ILE A 174 -5.80 -2.67 19.50
C ILE A 174 -7.23 -3.21 19.54
N ALA A 175 -7.42 -4.50 19.26
CA ALA A 175 -8.75 -5.13 19.33
C ALA A 175 -9.34 -5.06 20.74
N VAL A 176 -8.54 -5.35 21.77
CA VAL A 176 -8.97 -5.27 23.18
C VAL A 176 -9.39 -3.84 23.55
N ARG A 177 -8.54 -2.84 23.28
CA ARG A 177 -8.87 -1.43 23.57
C ARG A 177 -10.10 -0.94 22.82
N LEU A 178 -10.29 -1.40 21.59
CA LEU A 178 -11.48 -1.09 20.81
C LEU A 178 -12.73 -1.66 21.49
N LEU A 179 -12.71 -2.93 21.90
CA LEU A 179 -13.83 -3.54 22.61
C LEU A 179 -14.13 -2.87 23.95
N GLU A 180 -13.09 -2.55 24.73
CA GLU A 180 -13.21 -1.81 25.98
C GLU A 180 -13.89 -0.45 25.77
N PHE A 181 -13.52 0.27 24.70
CA PHE A 181 -14.17 1.53 24.31
C PHE A 181 -15.67 1.34 23.98
N TYR A 182 -16.05 0.22 23.36
CA TYR A 182 -17.45 -0.15 23.14
C TYR A 182 -18.15 -0.78 24.37
N GLY A 183 -17.44 -0.90 25.51
CA GLY A 183 -17.98 -1.45 26.76
C GLY A 183 -18.10 -2.97 26.78
N PHE A 184 -17.21 -3.68 26.08
CA PHE A 184 -17.13 -5.15 26.06
C PHE A 184 -15.80 -5.67 26.60
N GLU A 185 -15.84 -6.79 27.32
CA GLU A 185 -14.65 -7.57 27.68
C GLU A 185 -14.29 -8.56 26.55
N PRO A 186 -13.00 -8.78 26.25
CA PRO A 186 -12.60 -9.74 25.22
C PRO A 186 -12.79 -11.19 25.70
N PHE A 187 -13.34 -12.04 24.83
CA PHE A 187 -13.33 -13.50 24.96
C PHE A 187 -12.42 -14.09 23.89
N PHE A 188 -11.26 -14.63 24.28
CA PHE A 188 -10.29 -15.17 23.32
C PHE A 188 -10.59 -16.63 22.99
N THR A 189 -10.51 -16.98 21.71
CA THR A 189 -10.53 -18.37 21.24
C THR A 189 -9.65 -18.55 20.01
N GLU A 190 -9.12 -19.75 19.84
CA GLU A 190 -8.43 -20.20 18.62
C GLU A 190 -9.35 -21.07 17.74
N ASP A 191 -10.61 -21.29 18.16
CA ASP A 191 -11.63 -21.99 17.37
C ASP A 191 -12.58 -20.98 16.70
N GLU A 192 -12.48 -20.89 15.38
CA GLU A 192 -13.34 -20.03 14.57
C GLU A 192 -14.84 -20.36 14.70
N LYS A 193 -15.19 -21.65 14.84
CA LYS A 193 -16.59 -22.08 15.01
C LYS A 193 -17.12 -21.68 16.39
N GLU A 194 -16.27 -21.77 17.42
CA GLU A 194 -16.62 -21.28 18.75
C GLU A 194 -16.89 -19.77 18.72
N ALA A 195 -15.98 -19.00 18.11
CA ALA A 195 -16.12 -17.56 17.99
C ALA A 195 -17.46 -17.19 17.32
N LYS A 196 -17.80 -17.84 16.20
CA LYS A 196 -19.03 -17.61 15.44
C LYS A 196 -20.30 -18.02 16.21
N SER A 197 -20.29 -19.18 16.87
CA SER A 197 -21.48 -19.71 17.55
C SER A 197 -21.83 -18.96 18.84
N LYS A 198 -20.83 -18.46 19.58
CA LYS A 198 -21.03 -17.80 20.87
C LYS A 198 -21.29 -16.30 20.80
N VAL A 199 -21.15 -15.66 19.63
CA VAL A 199 -21.16 -14.18 19.50
C VAL A 199 -22.38 -13.52 20.15
N ARG A 200 -23.59 -14.04 19.89
CA ARG A 200 -24.84 -13.48 20.45
C ARG A 200 -24.97 -13.66 21.97
N GLU A 201 -24.48 -14.78 22.50
CA GLU A 201 -24.48 -15.05 23.94
C GLU A 201 -23.49 -14.13 24.64
N LEU A 202 -22.27 -14.04 24.11
CA LEU A 202 -21.19 -13.21 24.66
C LEU A 202 -21.59 -11.73 24.69
N ILE A 203 -22.17 -11.20 23.60
CA ILE A 203 -22.59 -9.79 23.54
C ILE A 203 -23.59 -9.47 24.67
N LYS A 204 -24.54 -10.37 24.96
CA LYS A 204 -25.49 -10.19 26.09
C LYS A 204 -24.78 -10.18 27.44
N ALA A 205 -23.71 -10.95 27.58
CA ALA A 205 -22.87 -11.00 28.76
C ALA A 205 -21.81 -9.88 28.83
N LYS A 206 -21.91 -8.83 27.98
CA LYS A 206 -20.91 -7.76 27.85
C LYS A 206 -19.51 -8.29 27.50
N LYS A 207 -19.45 -9.37 26.74
CA LYS A 207 -18.22 -9.95 26.17
C LYS A 207 -18.24 -9.94 24.65
N TRP A 208 -17.09 -9.95 24.01
CA TRP A 208 -17.00 -10.05 22.54
C TRP A 208 -15.94 -11.07 22.12
N PRO A 209 -16.26 -12.01 21.21
CA PRO A 209 -15.30 -13.01 20.78
C PRO A 209 -14.19 -12.41 19.90
N ILE A 210 -12.94 -12.65 20.31
CA ILE A 210 -11.72 -12.46 19.52
C ILE A 210 -11.23 -13.84 19.07
N TYR A 211 -11.26 -14.08 17.77
CA TYR A 211 -10.64 -15.25 17.14
C TYR A 211 -9.16 -14.95 16.85
N LEU A 212 -8.26 -15.68 17.50
CA LEU A 212 -6.81 -15.60 17.29
C LEU A 212 -6.40 -16.51 16.13
N SER A 213 -6.31 -15.94 14.93
CA SER A 213 -5.96 -16.67 13.71
C SER A 213 -4.44 -16.90 13.58
N PRO A 214 -4.00 -17.98 12.91
CA PRO A 214 -2.58 -18.21 12.56
C PRO A 214 -2.00 -17.08 11.71
N PRO A 215 -0.69 -16.76 11.76
CA PRO A 215 -0.10 -15.68 10.95
C PRO A 215 0.26 -16.09 9.51
N ASP A 216 -0.59 -16.86 8.81
CA ASP A 216 -0.27 -17.49 7.51
C ASP A 216 -0.91 -16.84 6.25
N THR A 217 -1.16 -15.53 6.24
CA THR A 217 -1.75 -14.84 5.08
C THR A 217 -0.73 -14.56 3.97
N THR A 218 -1.15 -14.75 2.71
CA THR A 218 -0.35 -14.48 1.51
C THR A 218 0.22 -13.06 1.50
N GLY A 219 1.52 -12.94 1.21
CA GLY A 219 2.16 -11.67 0.90
C GLY A 219 2.32 -10.69 2.08
N GLU A 220 2.06 -11.12 3.31
CA GLU A 220 2.37 -10.34 4.51
C GLU A 220 3.84 -10.50 4.87
N LYS A 221 4.52 -9.38 5.13
CA LYS A 221 5.87 -9.38 5.67
C LYS A 221 5.84 -9.56 7.18
N GLU A 222 6.82 -10.27 7.73
CA GLU A 222 6.98 -10.37 9.18
C GLU A 222 7.36 -9.02 9.80
N LEU A 223 8.23 -8.27 9.13
CA LEU A 223 8.75 -6.97 9.55
C LEU A 223 8.48 -5.89 8.50
N GLU A 224 8.17 -4.69 8.98
CA GLU A 224 8.03 -3.49 8.14
C GLU A 224 9.41 -2.87 7.90
N GLU A 225 9.78 -2.72 6.64
CA GLU A 225 10.98 -2.05 6.17
C GLU A 225 10.57 -0.82 5.37
N LEU A 226 11.25 0.31 5.56
CA LEU A 226 10.96 1.55 4.82
C LEU A 226 11.99 1.89 3.75
N TYR A 227 13.12 1.17 3.72
CA TYR A 227 14.16 1.25 2.69
C TYR A 227 14.99 -0.03 2.71
N SER A 228 15.59 -0.39 1.56
CA SER A 228 16.49 -1.54 1.45
C SER A 228 17.94 -1.15 1.73
N GLU A 229 18.81 -2.14 1.95
CA GLU A 229 20.27 -1.92 2.10
C GLU A 229 20.92 -1.34 0.84
N SER A 230 20.30 -1.57 -0.33
CA SER A 230 20.76 -1.04 -1.61
C SER A 230 20.39 0.43 -1.84
N GLU A 231 19.48 0.99 -1.04
CA GLU A 231 19.02 2.36 -1.20
C GLU A 231 19.89 3.35 -0.41
N LYS A 232 20.23 4.48 -1.04
CA LYS A 232 20.90 5.59 -0.35
C LYS A 232 19.89 6.40 0.41
N VAL A 233 20.10 6.58 1.72
CA VAL A 233 19.15 7.27 2.60
C VAL A 233 19.82 8.39 3.38
N ASP A 234 19.24 9.58 3.33
CA ASP A 234 19.58 10.72 4.18
C ASP A 234 18.69 10.71 5.43
N HIS A 235 19.32 10.41 6.57
CA HIS A 235 18.67 10.43 7.89
C HIS A 235 18.86 11.76 8.64
N GLN A 236 19.63 12.70 8.11
CA GLN A 236 20.06 13.90 8.81
C GLN A 236 19.27 15.14 8.40
N ARG A 237 18.76 15.19 7.16
CA ARG A 237 18.01 16.36 6.65
C ARG A 237 16.80 16.72 7.52
N PHE A 238 16.12 15.73 8.10
CA PHE A 238 14.94 15.96 8.94
C PHE A 238 15.01 15.18 10.26
N LYS A 239 14.47 15.79 11.32
CA LYS A 239 14.46 15.18 12.66
C LYS A 239 13.69 13.86 12.71
N ASN A 240 12.49 13.82 12.12
CA ASN A 240 11.54 12.71 12.22
C ASN A 240 11.35 11.91 10.92
N LEU A 241 11.96 12.37 9.83
CA LEU A 241 11.82 11.78 8.49
C LEU A 241 13.18 11.34 7.96
N SER A 242 13.18 10.32 7.14
CA SER A 242 14.31 9.92 6.32
C SER A 242 13.96 10.15 4.85
N VAL A 243 14.98 10.42 4.04
CA VAL A 243 14.82 10.71 2.61
C VAL A 243 15.61 9.67 1.82
N VAL A 244 14.90 8.82 1.08
CA VAL A 244 15.52 7.92 0.11
C VAL A 244 15.85 8.76 -1.13
N LEU A 245 17.13 8.74 -1.50
CA LEU A 245 17.66 9.51 -2.61
C LEU A 245 17.43 8.76 -3.94
N PRO A 246 17.12 9.48 -5.04
CA PRO A 246 16.85 8.86 -6.32
C PRO A 246 18.09 8.18 -6.90
N ASP A 247 17.91 6.98 -7.46
CA ASP A 247 18.86 6.33 -8.36
C ASP A 247 18.26 6.30 -9.77
N LYS A 248 18.56 7.34 -10.55
CA LYS A 248 18.01 7.51 -11.90
C LYS A 248 18.50 6.43 -12.87
N SER A 249 19.78 6.08 -12.81
CA SER A 249 20.35 5.03 -13.65
C SER A 249 19.63 3.70 -13.47
N TYR A 250 19.36 3.32 -12.22
CA TYR A 250 18.63 2.11 -11.91
C TYR A 250 17.17 2.22 -12.39
N ALA A 251 16.48 3.32 -12.08
CA ALA A 251 15.10 3.56 -12.50
C ALA A 251 14.89 3.50 -14.03
N ASP A 252 15.79 4.11 -14.79
CA ASP A 252 15.75 4.14 -16.26
C ASP A 252 16.03 2.77 -16.88
N SER A 253 16.80 1.90 -16.21
CA SER A 253 17.06 0.53 -16.68
C SER A 253 15.87 -0.41 -16.49
N ILE A 254 15.01 -0.16 -15.49
CA ILE A 254 13.95 -1.09 -15.08
C ILE A 254 12.56 -0.64 -15.53
N SER A 255 12.14 0.58 -15.16
CA SER A 255 10.75 1.00 -15.29
C SER A 255 10.22 0.96 -16.74
N PRO A 256 10.97 1.35 -17.79
CA PRO A 256 10.47 1.29 -19.16
C PRO A 256 10.21 -0.13 -19.64
N GLN A 257 11.03 -1.11 -19.22
CA GLN A 257 10.89 -2.52 -19.65
C GLN A 257 9.59 -3.12 -19.14
N ILE A 258 9.28 -2.91 -17.86
CA ILE A 258 8.04 -3.41 -17.26
C ILE A 258 6.83 -2.71 -17.87
N ILE A 259 6.89 -1.39 -18.06
CA ILE A 259 5.78 -0.64 -18.65
C ILE A 259 5.50 -1.10 -20.08
N GLN A 260 6.54 -1.27 -20.90
CA GLN A 260 6.39 -1.76 -22.26
C GLN A 260 5.85 -3.20 -22.28
N GLY A 261 6.35 -4.08 -21.40
CA GLY A 261 5.83 -5.43 -21.25
C GLY A 261 4.34 -5.46 -20.89
N LEU A 262 3.92 -4.61 -19.95
CA LEU A 262 2.51 -4.48 -19.57
C LEU A 262 1.65 -3.99 -20.74
N LYS A 263 2.11 -3.00 -21.51
CA LYS A 263 1.40 -2.51 -22.72
C LYS A 263 1.24 -3.63 -23.76
N SER A 264 2.30 -4.38 -24.04
CA SER A 264 2.26 -5.53 -24.95
C SER A 264 1.28 -6.61 -24.52
N LEU A 265 1.23 -6.95 -23.23
CA LEU A 265 0.26 -7.91 -22.68
C LEU A 265 -1.19 -7.42 -22.88
N ILE A 266 -1.45 -6.14 -22.61
CA ILE A 266 -2.77 -5.53 -22.78
C ILE A 266 -3.20 -5.53 -24.25
N GLU A 267 -2.29 -5.18 -25.17
CA GLU A 267 -2.56 -5.15 -26.62
C GLU A 267 -2.92 -6.54 -27.17
N ARG A 268 -2.28 -7.60 -26.65
CA ARG A 268 -2.60 -8.97 -27.02
C ARG A 268 -4.00 -9.42 -26.56
N LYS A 269 -4.62 -8.71 -25.60
CA LYS A 269 -5.96 -8.99 -25.02
C LYS A 269 -6.12 -10.39 -24.42
N ASN A 270 -5.03 -11.12 -24.23
CA ASN A 270 -4.99 -12.44 -23.62
C ASN A 270 -3.68 -12.50 -22.83
N TRP A 271 -3.78 -12.49 -21.49
CA TRP A 271 -2.64 -12.55 -20.58
C TRP A 271 -3.00 -13.45 -19.40
N THR A 272 -2.00 -14.14 -18.86
CA THR A 272 -2.15 -14.93 -17.64
C THR A 272 -1.59 -14.18 -16.43
N ARG A 273 -1.84 -14.73 -15.24
CA ARG A 273 -1.26 -14.20 -13.99
C ARG A 273 0.26 -14.41 -13.98
N GLU A 274 0.69 -15.58 -14.46
CA GLU A 274 2.08 -16.03 -14.52
C GLU A 274 2.90 -15.11 -15.43
N GLU A 275 2.36 -14.71 -16.59
CA GLU A 275 3.06 -13.79 -17.50
C GLU A 275 3.34 -12.42 -16.86
N ILE A 276 2.44 -11.93 -15.99
CA ILE A 276 2.67 -10.68 -15.24
C ILE A 276 3.74 -10.91 -14.15
N ILE A 277 3.70 -12.04 -13.45
CA ILE A 277 4.72 -12.39 -12.44
C ILE A 277 6.10 -12.49 -13.09
N ASP A 278 6.21 -13.20 -14.20
CA ASP A 278 7.46 -13.43 -14.92
C ASP A 278 8.03 -12.14 -15.49
N LEU A 279 7.17 -11.24 -15.99
CA LEU A 279 7.59 -9.91 -16.41
C LEU A 279 8.26 -9.14 -15.26
N PHE A 280 7.66 -9.15 -14.07
CA PHE A 280 8.23 -8.48 -12.90
C PHE A 280 9.49 -9.18 -12.41
N LYS A 281 9.53 -10.51 -12.32
CA LYS A 281 10.74 -11.26 -11.91
C LYS A 281 11.91 -11.03 -12.85
N THR A 282 11.64 -10.88 -14.15
CA THR A 282 12.67 -10.65 -15.17
C THR A 282 13.36 -9.30 -14.99
N TYR A 283 12.59 -8.25 -14.69
CA TYR A 283 13.10 -6.88 -14.71
C TYR A 283 13.23 -6.23 -13.33
N LEU A 284 12.64 -6.79 -12.26
CA LEU A 284 12.71 -6.25 -10.90
C LEU A 284 13.49 -7.23 -10.00
N PRO A 285 14.84 -7.09 -9.88
CA PRO A 285 15.68 -8.07 -9.20
C PRO A 285 15.33 -8.33 -7.73
N GLU A 286 14.84 -7.32 -7.02
CA GLU A 286 14.42 -7.42 -5.62
C GLU A 286 13.04 -8.06 -5.42
N PHE A 287 12.32 -8.41 -6.49
CA PHE A 287 11.00 -9.02 -6.41
C PHE A 287 11.07 -10.52 -6.13
N ASN A 288 10.63 -10.91 -4.93
CA ASN A 288 10.57 -12.31 -4.52
C ASN A 288 9.13 -12.72 -4.22
N HIS A 289 8.37 -13.06 -5.26
CA HIS A 289 6.94 -13.38 -5.13
C HIS A 289 6.68 -14.59 -4.21
N LEU A 290 5.88 -14.38 -3.17
CA LEU A 290 5.44 -15.41 -2.21
C LEU A 290 3.92 -15.57 -2.29
N ASP A 291 3.45 -16.72 -2.77
CA ASP A 291 2.03 -17.08 -2.81
C ASP A 291 1.74 -18.26 -1.87
N THR A 292 0.98 -18.02 -0.79
CA THR A 292 0.54 -19.10 0.12
C THR A 292 -0.87 -19.58 -0.19
N GLY A 293 -1.55 -18.99 -1.18
CA GLY A 293 -2.92 -19.33 -1.57
C GLY A 293 -4.00 -18.97 -0.54
N LYS A 294 -3.70 -18.20 0.52
CA LYS A 294 -4.64 -17.82 1.58
C LYS A 294 -4.73 -16.30 1.77
N PHE A 295 -5.91 -15.71 1.59
CA PHE A 295 -6.10 -14.26 1.72
C PHE A 295 -6.74 -13.85 3.06
N LEU A 296 -6.50 -12.60 3.48
CA LEU A 296 -6.99 -12.07 4.77
C LEU A 296 -8.53 -12.06 4.86
N ASP A 297 -9.23 -11.87 3.75
CA ASP A 297 -10.69 -11.84 3.66
C ASP A 297 -11.33 -13.24 3.58
N GLU A 298 -10.53 -14.28 3.37
CA GLU A 298 -10.99 -15.67 3.53
C GLU A 298 -11.07 -16.08 5.01
N ARG A 299 -10.56 -15.23 5.91
CA ARG A 299 -10.66 -15.44 7.36
C ARG A 299 -11.95 -14.83 7.90
N MET A 300 -12.83 -15.75 8.31
CA MET A 300 -14.21 -15.59 8.82
C MET A 300 -15.29 -15.19 7.84
#